data_AF-A0A2T5XSE0-F1
#
_entry.id   AF-A0A2T5XSE0-F1
#
_cell.length_a   1.000
_cell.length_b   1.000
_cell.length_c   1.000
_cell.angle_alpha   90.00
_cell.angle_beta   90.00
_cell.angle_gamma   90.00
#
_symmetry.space_group_name_H-M   'P 1'
#
loop_
_entity.id
_entity.type
_entity.pdbx_description
1 polymer ?
#
loop_
_entity_poly.entity_id
_entity_poly.type
_entity_poly.pdbx_seq_one_letter_code
_entity_poly.pdbx_strand_id
1 'polypeptide(L)' 'MKYPKGLFKEVAKATNISYNAVRYYAKGKGSDKQKETLVLEAIEKLLSSYHERQKQATERIKELLQ' A
#
# COMPACT_ATOMS: atom_id res chain seq x y z
N MET A 1 -5.98 -11.19 -4.81
CA MET A 1 -4.66 -10.65 -4.44
C MET A 1 -4.53 -10.55 -2.92
N LYS A 2 -3.41 -10.98 -2.34
CA LYS A 2 -3.16 -10.86 -0.90
C LYS A 2 -2.25 -9.64 -0.67
N TYR A 3 -2.77 -8.61 -0.01
CA TYR A 3 -2.00 -7.40 0.28
C TYR A 3 -0.88 -7.69 1.31
N PRO A 4 0.26 -6.99 1.22
CA PRO A 4 1.32 -7.06 2.23
C PRO A 4 0.78 -6.78 3.64
N LYS A 5 1.32 -7.49 4.64
CA LYS A 5 0.98 -7.24 6.05
C LYS A 5 1.34 -5.80 6.40
N GLY A 6 0.39 -5.06 6.95
CA GLY A 6 0.60 -3.67 7.38
C GLY A 6 0.22 -2.61 6.35
N LEU A 7 0.07 -2.96 5.05
CA LEU A 7 -0.25 -1.99 3.99
C LEU A 7 -1.48 -1.13 4.34
N PHE A 8 -2.60 -1.75 4.72
CA PHE A 8 -3.81 -1.00 5.06
C PHE A 8 -3.67 -0.09 6.28
N LYS A 9 -2.76 -0.40 7.21
CA LYS A 9 -2.48 0.51 8.34
C LYS A 9 -1.71 1.74 7.85
N GLU A 10 -0.78 1.57 6.92
CA GLU A 10 -0.04 2.69 6.33
C GLU A 10 -0.95 3.56 5.46
N VAL A 11 -1.82 2.95 4.64
CA VAL A 11 -2.83 3.66 3.85
C VAL A 11 -3.78 4.45 4.76
N ALA A 12 -4.24 3.86 5.86
CA ALA A 12 -5.10 4.54 6.83
C ALA A 12 -4.44 5.79 7.42
N LYS A 13 -3.14 5.71 7.74
CA LYS A 13 -2.35 6.87 8.19
C LYS A 13 -2.17 7.91 7.10
N ALA A 14 -1.86 7.49 5.87
CA ALA A 14 -1.59 8.39 4.75
C ALA A 14 -2.84 9.16 4.27
N THR A 15 -4.01 8.54 4.34
CA THR A 15 -5.28 9.10 3.85
C THR A 15 -6.14 9.69 4.95
N ASN A 16 -5.76 9.54 6.22
CA ASN A 16 -6.57 9.87 7.39
C ASN A 16 -7.97 9.19 7.38
N ILE A 17 -8.05 8.01 6.77
CA ILE A 17 -9.26 7.18 6.70
C ILE A 17 -9.12 6.02 7.70
N SER A 18 -10.21 5.65 8.37
CA SER A 18 -10.19 4.54 9.32
C SER A 18 -9.77 3.22 8.65
N TYR A 19 -9.05 2.37 9.37
CA TYR A 19 -8.56 1.09 8.85
C TYR A 19 -9.69 0.21 8.26
N ASN A 20 -10.85 0.20 8.91
CA ASN A 20 -12.01 -0.55 8.43
C ASN A 20 -12.56 0.02 7.12
N ALA A 21 -12.61 1.34 6.99
CA ALA A 21 -13.02 1.99 5.76
C ALA A 21 -12.00 1.73 4.63
N VAL A 22 -10.69 1.82 4.89
CA VAL A 22 -9.65 1.44 3.91
C VAL A 22 -9.86 0.01 3.41
N ARG A 23 -10.09 -0.95 4.32
CA ARG A 23 -10.34 -2.36 3.95
C ARG A 23 -11.63 -2.54 3.15
N TYR A 24 -12.62 -1.68 3.38
CA TYR A 24 -13.90 -1.69 2.68
C TYR A 24 -13.77 -1.11 1.26
N TYR A 25 -13.13 0.05 1.13
CA TYR A 25 -12.81 0.70 -0.15
C TYR A 25 -11.88 -0.14 -1.01
N ALA A 26 -10.84 -0.77 -0.43
CA ALA A 26 -9.95 -1.68 -1.16
C ALA A 26 -10.65 -2.92 -1.74
N LYS A 27 -11.88 -3.22 -1.31
CA LYS A 27 -12.70 -4.32 -1.82
C LYS A 27 -13.75 -3.88 -2.86
N GLY A 28 -13.73 -2.62 -3.28
CA GLY A 28 -14.72 -2.08 -4.21
C GLY A 28 -16.12 -1.94 -3.63
N LYS A 29 -16.23 -1.86 -2.29
CA LYS A 29 -17.53 -1.80 -1.59
C LYS A 29 -17.93 -0.37 -1.19
N GLY A 30 -17.07 0.61 -1.46
CA GLY A 30 -17.30 2.00 -1.10
C GLY A 30 -18.49 2.60 -1.83
N SER A 31 -19.32 3.38 -1.13
CA SER A 31 -20.33 4.23 -1.75
C SER A 31 -19.77 5.60 -2.16
N ASP A 32 -18.76 6.08 -1.44
CA ASP A 32 -18.07 7.34 -1.69
C ASP A 32 -16.89 7.12 -2.65
N LYS A 33 -17.11 7.43 -3.93
CA LYS A 33 -16.11 7.24 -4.99
C LYS A 33 -14.85 8.08 -4.78
N GLN A 34 -14.94 9.26 -4.18
CA GLN A 34 -13.76 10.11 -3.94
C GLN A 34 -12.84 9.46 -2.91
N LYS A 35 -13.41 9.01 -1.79
CA LYS A 35 -12.64 8.28 -0.78
C LYS A 35 -12.12 6.95 -1.32
N GLU A 36 -12.90 6.26 -2.14
CA GLU A 36 -12.46 5.03 -2.77
C GLU A 36 -11.24 5.24 -3.65
N THR A 37 -11.28 6.22 -4.56
CA THR A 37 -10.14 6.58 -5.41
C THR A 37 -8.91 6.94 -4.58
N LEU A 38 -9.06 7.80 -3.55
CA LEU A 38 -7.97 8.19 -2.67
C LEU A 38 -7.30 6.98 -1.99
N VAL A 39 -8.09 6.02 -1.53
CA VAL A 39 -7.58 4.79 -0.90
C VAL A 39 -6.84 3.93 -1.91
N LEU A 40 -7.38 3.77 -3.12
CA LEU A 40 -6.78 2.95 -4.17
C LEU A 40 -5.46 3.55 -4.68
N GLU A 41 -5.41 4.86 -4.90
CA GLU A 41 -4.19 5.58 -5.28
C GLU A 41 -3.11 5.46 -4.19
N ALA A 42 -3.49 5.59 -2.92
CA ALA A 42 -2.56 5.43 -1.80
C ALA A 42 -2.02 3.99 -1.71
N ILE A 43 -2.86 2.98 -1.97
CA ILE A 43 -2.45 1.57 -2.06
C ILE A 43 -1.43 1.39 -3.18
N GLU A 44 -1.72 1.90 -4.37
CA GLU A 44 -0.85 1.76 -5.54
C GLU A 44 0.51 2.41 -5.30
N LYS A 45 0.53 3.64 -4.79
CA LYS A 45 1.77 4.36 -4.45
C LYS A 45 2.64 3.61 -3.45
N LEU A 46 2.04 3.05 -2.40
CA LEU A 46 2.77 2.29 -1.39
C LEU A 46 3.30 0.97 -1.93
N LEU A 47 2.53 0.26 -2.76
CA LEU A 47 2.98 -0.97 -3.41
C LEU A 47 4.17 -0.73 -4.33
N SER A 48 4.13 0.33 -5.13
CA SER A 48 5.26 0.73 -5.99
C SER A 48 6.51 1.04 -5.16
N SER A 49 6.35 1.79 -4.05
CA SER A 49 7.47 2.09 -3.14
C SER A 49 8.04 0.84 -2.45
N TYR A 50 7.19 -0.12 -2.06
CA TYR A 50 7.68 -1.38 -1.51
C TYR A 50 8.46 -2.19 -2.53
N HIS A 51 8.00 -2.23 -3.78
CA HIS A 51 8.68 -2.94 -4.85
C HIS A 51 10.07 -2.34 -5.13
N GLU A 52 10.15 -1.01 -5.20
CA GLU A 52 11.40 -0.30 -5.38
C GLU A 52 12.37 -0.53 -4.22
N ARG A 53 11.90 -0.44 -2.98
CA ARG A 53 12.72 -0.76 -1.79
C ARG A 53 13.20 -2.21 -1.78
N GLN A 54 12.36 -3.16 -2.21
CA GLN A 54 12.74 -4.55 -2.30
C GLN A 54 13.85 -4.77 -3.34
N LYS A 55 13.75 -4.09 -4.50
CA LYS A 55 14.78 -4.12 -5.54
C LYS A 55 16.11 -3.58 -5.01
N GLN A 56 16.10 -2.38 -4.41
CA GLN A 56 17.30 -1.76 -3.83
C GLN A 56 17.93 -2.60 -2.72
N ALA A 57 17.10 -3.20 -1.84
CA ALA A 57 17.59 -4.10 -0.79
C ALA A 57 18.23 -5.36 -1.38
N THR A 58 17.65 -5.91 -2.45
CA THR A 58 18.19 -7.09 -3.15
C THR A 58 19.55 -6.77 -3.80
N GLU A 59 19.67 -5.61 -4.43
CA GLU A 59 20.93 -5.14 -5.04
C GLU A 59 22.01 -4.94 -3.97
N ARG A 60 21.70 -4.26 -2.87
CA ARG A 60 22.63 -4.09 -1.73
C ARG A 60 23.10 -5.41 -1.11
N ILE A 61 22.21 -6.38 -0.95
CA ILE A 61 22.58 -7.70 -0.40
C ILE A 61 23.53 -8.43 -1.36
N LYS A 62 23.32 -8.31 -2.68
CA LYS A 62 24.23 -8.90 -3.67
C LYS A 62 25.62 -8.27 -3.59
N GLU A 63 25.72 -6.95 -3.44
CA GLU A 63 26.99 -6.23 -3.27
C GLU A 63 27.73 -6.66 -2.00
N LEU A 64 27.02 -6.92 -0.89
CA LEU A 64 27.62 -7.33 0.38
C LEU A 64 28.09 -8.80 0.42
N LEU A 65 27.61 -9.64 -0.49
CA LEU A 65 27.96 -11.06 -0.58
C LEU A 65 29.09 -11.34 -1.60
N GLN A 66 29.60 -10.30 -2.28
CA GLN A 66 30.78 -10.34 -3.15
C GLN A 66 32.06 -10.07 -2.35
#